data_AF-A0A1Y0FRN9-F1
#
_entry.id   AF-A0A1Y0FRN9-F1
#
_cell.length_a   1.000
_cell.length_b   1.000
_cell.length_c   1.000
_cell.angle_alpha   90.00
_cell.angle_beta   90.00
_cell.angle_gamma   90.00
#
_symmetry.space_group_name_H-M   'P 1'
#
loop_
_entity.id
_entity.type
_entity.pdbx_description
1 polymer ?
#
loop_
_entity_poly.entity_id
_entity_poly.type
_entity_poly.pdbx_seq_one_letter_code
_entity_poly.pdbx_strand_id
1 'polypeptide(L)'
;MKNKWHIEPENDDMCNWACVYLFHKFGVLLPRKWSESDYEYCVRVINHQKEGNDRDNLLKSMQAAWRQKKYKQKQILKGKVPCSFLLHASTHRNLDRLATSFGETINVTLESIINGTYLSDKEYKKQLQAEKKQRKKTAPATPLPDYRQRINDVITKNAISAAQGDYD
;
A
#
# COMPACT_ATOMS: atom_id res chain seq x y z
N MET A 1 -29.53 8.31 -33.27
CA MET A 1 -28.72 7.39 -32.45
C MET A 1 -29.08 7.62 -30.98
N LYS A 2 -29.73 6.65 -30.34
CA LYS A 2 -30.35 6.81 -29.00
C LYS A 2 -29.29 6.58 -27.92
N ASN A 3 -28.69 7.64 -27.39
CA ASN A 3 -27.84 7.60 -26.19
C ASN A 3 -28.72 7.35 -24.96
N LYS A 4 -29.04 6.07 -24.71
CA LYS A 4 -29.94 5.62 -23.65
C LYS A 4 -29.17 5.53 -22.32
N TRP A 5 -28.99 6.67 -21.65
CA TRP A 5 -28.85 6.68 -20.19
C TRP A 5 -30.21 7.01 -19.59
N HIS A 6 -30.81 6.00 -18.98
CA HIS A 6 -31.83 6.20 -17.98
C HIS A 6 -31.17 5.88 -16.65
N ILE A 7 -31.21 6.82 -15.71
CA ILE A 7 -31.15 6.42 -14.31
C ILE A 7 -32.25 5.35 -14.18
N GLU A 8 -31.88 4.12 -13.83
CA GLU A 8 -32.80 3.01 -13.69
C GLU A 8 -33.67 3.33 -12.47
N PRO A 9 -34.98 3.54 -12.65
CA PRO A 9 -35.85 3.94 -11.55
C PRO A 9 -35.90 2.88 -10.44
N GLU A 10 -35.62 1.62 -10.78
CA GLU A 10 -35.61 0.48 -9.87
C GLU A 10 -34.25 0.30 -9.14
N ASN A 11 -33.24 1.12 -9.47
CA ASN A 11 -31.90 1.01 -8.91
C ASN A 11 -31.68 2.08 -7.84
N ASP A 12 -32.17 1.83 -6.63
CA ASP A 12 -32.10 2.76 -5.50
C ASP A 12 -30.67 3.23 -5.21
N ASP A 13 -29.69 2.33 -5.30
CA ASP A 13 -28.27 2.66 -5.12
C ASP A 13 -27.77 3.68 -6.15
N MET A 14 -28.22 3.56 -7.40
CA MET A 14 -27.86 4.47 -8.46
C MET A 14 -28.60 5.81 -8.32
N CYS A 15 -29.87 5.79 -7.96
CA CYS A 15 -30.69 6.98 -7.72
C CYS A 15 -30.12 7.81 -6.57
N ASN A 16 -29.87 7.19 -5.42
CA ASN A 16 -29.28 7.85 -4.26
C ASN A 16 -27.88 8.40 -4.60
N TRP A 17 -27.03 7.60 -5.25
CA TRP A 17 -25.72 8.09 -5.70
C TRP A 17 -25.81 9.28 -6.65
N ALA A 18 -26.75 9.25 -7.60
CA ALA A 18 -26.93 10.32 -8.57
C ALA A 18 -27.32 11.62 -7.86
N CYS A 19 -28.20 11.55 -6.86
CA CYS A 19 -28.68 12.74 -6.17
C CYS A 19 -27.56 13.34 -5.28
N VAL A 20 -26.73 12.51 -4.64
CA VAL A 20 -25.48 12.95 -3.99
C VAL A 20 -24.51 13.58 -5.01
N TYR A 21 -24.28 12.94 -6.16
CA TYR A 21 -23.38 13.47 -7.19
C TYR A 21 -23.82 14.85 -7.70
N LEU A 22 -25.12 15.01 -7.96
CA LEU A 22 -25.69 16.28 -8.41
C LEU A 22 -25.53 17.37 -7.34
N PHE A 23 -25.74 17.04 -6.06
CA PHE A 23 -25.52 17.98 -4.97
C PHE A 23 -24.06 18.42 -4.88
N HIS A 24 -23.10 17.50 -4.97
CA HIS A 24 -21.68 17.85 -4.98
C HIS A 24 -21.27 18.71 -6.19
N LYS A 25 -21.94 18.54 -7.33
CA LYS A 25 -21.57 19.24 -8.58
C LYS A 25 -22.18 20.64 -8.70
N PHE A 26 -23.41 20.81 -8.22
CA PHE A 26 -24.16 22.06 -8.35
C PHE A 26 -24.35 22.80 -7.02
N GLY A 27 -24.00 22.17 -5.90
CA GLY A 27 -24.25 22.71 -4.56
C GLY A 27 -25.74 22.61 -4.22
N VAL A 28 -26.40 23.77 -4.15
CA VAL A 28 -27.82 23.84 -3.77
C VAL A 28 -28.68 23.30 -4.91
N LEU A 29 -29.41 22.22 -4.62
CA LEU A 29 -30.37 21.64 -5.54
C LEU A 29 -31.79 22.17 -5.29
N LEU A 30 -32.68 21.91 -6.25
CA LEU A 30 -34.11 22.23 -6.12
C LEU A 30 -34.71 21.58 -4.87
N PRO A 31 -35.69 22.21 -4.20
CA PRO A 31 -36.43 21.59 -3.12
C PRO A 31 -37.10 20.29 -3.59
N ARG A 32 -36.97 19.21 -2.80
CA ARG A 32 -37.62 17.93 -3.08
C ARG A 32 -39.14 18.08 -2.89
N LYS A 33 -39.93 17.51 -3.81
CA LYS A 33 -41.39 17.47 -3.65
C LYS A 33 -41.77 16.28 -2.75
N TRP A 34 -42.83 16.43 -1.95
CA TRP A 34 -43.23 15.48 -0.91
C TRP A 34 -43.53 14.06 -1.40
N SER A 35 -43.89 13.88 -2.67
CA SER A 35 -44.23 12.58 -3.28
C SER A 35 -43.24 12.12 -4.35
N GLU A 36 -42.09 12.77 -4.47
CA GLU A 36 -41.15 12.54 -5.56
C GLU A 36 -40.12 11.49 -5.17
N SER A 37 -40.01 10.44 -6.00
CA SER A 37 -38.95 9.44 -5.89
C SER A 37 -37.56 10.04 -6.14
N ASP A 38 -36.51 9.36 -5.67
CA ASP A 38 -35.13 9.82 -5.92
C ASP A 38 -34.83 9.90 -7.43
N TYR A 39 -35.38 8.97 -8.21
CA TYR A 39 -35.30 8.99 -9.68
C TYR A 39 -35.94 10.27 -10.26
N GLU A 40 -37.19 10.55 -9.93
CA GLU A 40 -37.92 11.71 -10.45
C GLU A 40 -37.24 13.03 -10.05
N TYR A 41 -36.75 13.10 -8.80
CA TYR A 41 -36.01 14.24 -8.30
C TYR A 41 -34.73 14.49 -9.11
N CYS A 42 -33.93 13.44 -9.28
CA CYS A 42 -32.69 13.50 -10.04
C CYS A 42 -32.95 13.89 -11.52
N VAL A 43 -33.99 13.35 -12.17
CA VAL A 43 -34.37 13.74 -13.55
C VAL A 43 -34.80 15.20 -13.63
N ARG A 44 -35.61 15.68 -12.68
CA ARG A 44 -36.05 17.08 -12.63
C ARG A 44 -34.88 18.03 -12.47
N VAL A 45 -33.95 17.73 -11.57
CA VAL A 45 -32.73 18.51 -11.35
C VAL A 45 -31.87 18.55 -12.62
N ILE A 46 -31.66 17.42 -13.29
CA ILE A 46 -30.88 17.35 -14.54
C ILE A 46 -31.51 18.22 -15.64
N ASN A 47 -32.83 18.14 -15.80
CA ASN A 47 -33.55 18.91 -16.81
C ASN A 47 -33.58 20.41 -16.51
N HIS A 48 -33.52 20.79 -15.22
CA HIS A 48 -33.52 22.20 -14.82
C HIS A 48 -32.15 22.88 -15.01
N GLN A 49 -31.06 22.13 -14.85
CA GLN A 49 -29.72 22.73 -14.77
C GLN A 49 -29.08 23.01 -16.13
N LYS A 50 -29.38 22.24 -17.18
CA LYS A 50 -28.67 22.35 -18.47
C LYS A 50 -29.56 22.05 -19.67
N GLU A 51 -29.50 22.92 -20.68
CA GLU A 51 -30.12 22.72 -22.00
C GLU A 51 -29.09 22.23 -23.03
N GLY A 52 -29.53 21.44 -24.01
CA GLY A 52 -28.71 21.01 -25.16
C GLY A 52 -27.45 20.19 -24.81
N ASN A 53 -26.33 20.51 -25.47
CA ASN A 53 -25.04 19.79 -25.37
C ASN A 53 -24.49 19.68 -23.95
N ASP A 54 -24.84 20.64 -23.11
CA ASP A 54 -24.36 20.75 -21.75
C ASP A 54 -24.95 19.65 -20.85
N ARG A 55 -26.20 19.28 -21.10
CA ARG A 55 -26.87 18.16 -20.45
C ARG A 55 -26.22 16.84 -20.83
N ASP A 56 -25.89 16.64 -22.09
CA ASP A 56 -25.27 15.41 -22.57
C ASP A 56 -23.87 15.20 -21.98
N ASN A 57 -23.09 16.29 -21.85
CA ASN A 57 -21.79 16.24 -21.19
C ASN A 57 -21.90 15.92 -19.69
N LEU A 58 -22.93 16.47 -19.01
CA LEU A 58 -23.24 16.11 -17.63
C LEU A 58 -23.56 14.62 -17.51
N LEU A 59 -24.45 14.10 -18.36
CA LEU A 59 -24.84 12.68 -18.34
C LEU A 59 -23.65 11.75 -18.61
N LYS A 60 -22.80 12.08 -19.60
CA LYS A 60 -21.56 11.33 -19.87
C LYS A 60 -20.62 11.32 -18.66
N SER A 61 -20.48 12.47 -17.99
CA SER A 61 -19.64 12.61 -16.80
C SER A 61 -20.20 11.78 -15.62
N MET A 62 -21.52 11.82 -15.41
CA MET A 62 -22.20 11.00 -14.41
C MET A 62 -22.02 9.51 -14.70
N GLN A 63 -22.21 9.09 -15.95
CA GLN A 63 -21.99 7.71 -16.37
C GLN A 63 -20.56 7.23 -16.08
N ALA A 64 -19.56 8.04 -16.41
CA ALA A 64 -18.17 7.71 -16.14
C ALA A 64 -17.90 7.57 -14.64
N ALA A 65 -18.40 8.50 -13.83
CA ALA A 65 -18.24 8.49 -12.38
C ALA A 65 -18.94 7.28 -11.72
N TRP A 66 -20.14 6.91 -12.18
CA TRP A 66 -20.85 5.74 -11.69
C TRP A 66 -20.11 4.44 -12.01
N ARG A 67 -19.63 4.29 -13.25
CA ARG A 67 -18.81 3.14 -13.65
C ARG A 67 -17.56 3.04 -12.80
N GLN A 68 -16.91 4.16 -12.51
CA GLN A 68 -15.74 4.21 -11.64
C GLN A 68 -16.09 3.79 -10.20
N LYS A 69 -17.23 4.23 -9.65
CA LYS A 69 -17.72 3.80 -8.33
C LYS A 69 -17.96 2.29 -8.29
N LYS A 70 -18.73 1.75 -9.24
CA LYS A 70 -18.98 0.29 -9.33
C LYS A 70 -17.69 -0.50 -9.49
N TYR A 71 -16.76 -0.02 -10.30
CA TYR A 71 -15.45 -0.64 -10.45
C TYR A 71 -14.69 -0.69 -9.12
N LYS A 72 -14.59 0.43 -8.40
CA LYS A 72 -13.93 0.49 -7.09
C LYS A 72 -14.58 -0.47 -6.08
N GLN A 73 -15.91 -0.48 -5.99
CA GLN A 73 -16.64 -1.41 -5.12
C GLN A 73 -16.31 -2.87 -5.46
N LYS A 74 -16.30 -3.24 -6.74
CA LYS A 74 -15.94 -4.59 -7.18
C LYS A 74 -14.50 -4.96 -6.81
N GLN A 75 -13.55 -4.02 -6.88
CA GLN A 75 -12.17 -4.27 -6.46
C GLN A 75 -12.05 -4.44 -4.94
N ILE A 76 -12.79 -3.66 -4.15
CA ILE A 76 -12.85 -3.80 -2.68
C ILE A 76 -13.40 -5.16 -2.28
N LEU A 77 -14.46 -5.64 -2.94
CA LEU A 77 -15.00 -6.99 -2.71
C LEU A 77 -13.99 -8.10 -3.04
N LYS A 78 -13.00 -7.83 -3.90
CA LYS A 78 -11.88 -8.74 -4.19
C LYS A 78 -10.71 -8.59 -3.22
N GLY A 79 -10.87 -7.83 -2.13
CA GLY A 79 -9.83 -7.59 -1.13
C GLY A 79 -8.83 -6.50 -1.50
N LYS A 80 -9.02 -5.75 -2.60
CA LYS A 80 -8.12 -4.65 -2.98
C LYS A 80 -8.49 -3.37 -2.24
N VAL A 81 -7.49 -2.71 -1.68
CA VAL A 81 -7.66 -1.40 -1.03
C VAL A 81 -7.21 -0.30 -2.00
N PRO A 82 -8.05 0.72 -2.29
CA PRO A 82 -7.62 1.85 -3.11
C PRO A 82 -6.60 2.69 -2.35
N CYS A 83 -5.38 2.78 -2.88
CA CYS A 83 -4.31 3.61 -2.33
C CYS A 83 -4.16 4.88 -3.18
N SER A 84 -4.12 6.04 -2.53
CA SER A 84 -3.81 7.32 -3.16
C SER A 84 -2.55 7.89 -2.50
N PHE A 85 -1.47 7.98 -3.26
CA PHE A 85 -0.22 8.59 -2.82
C PHE A 85 0.41 9.35 -3.97
N LEU A 86 1.26 10.32 -3.63
CA LEU A 86 2.00 11.10 -4.59
C LEU A 86 3.40 10.50 -4.74
N LEU A 87 3.81 10.27 -5.99
CA LEU A 87 5.17 9.90 -6.33
C LEU A 87 5.87 11.09 -6.98
N HIS A 88 7.18 11.19 -6.75
CA HIS A 88 8.00 12.07 -7.55
C HIS A 88 7.93 11.66 -9.03
N ALA A 89 7.93 12.64 -9.94
CA ALA A 89 7.72 12.39 -11.37
C ALA A 89 8.75 11.41 -11.96
N SER A 90 10.01 11.49 -11.52
CA SER A 90 11.05 10.54 -11.95
C SER A 90 10.75 9.10 -11.49
N THR A 91 10.31 8.93 -10.24
CA THR A 91 9.93 7.63 -9.68
C THR A 91 8.75 7.03 -10.42
N HIS A 92 7.74 7.83 -10.73
CA HIS A 92 6.59 7.38 -11.53
C HIS A 92 7.04 6.92 -12.93
N ARG A 93 7.90 7.69 -13.62
CA ARG A 93 8.42 7.30 -14.94
C ARG A 93 9.21 5.99 -14.89
N ASN A 94 10.01 5.78 -13.85
CA ASN A 94 10.75 4.53 -13.69
C ASN A 94 9.80 3.36 -13.45
N LEU A 95 8.77 3.54 -12.62
CA LEU A 95 7.77 2.51 -12.37
C LEU A 95 6.96 2.17 -13.63
N ASP A 96 6.60 3.17 -14.43
CA ASP A 96 5.91 3.01 -15.71
C ASP A 96 6.75 2.24 -16.75
N ARG A 97 8.05 2.56 -16.85
CA ARG A 97 8.99 1.81 -17.69
C ARG A 97 9.13 0.35 -17.24
N LEU A 98 9.21 0.11 -15.92
CA LEU A 98 9.27 -1.24 -15.36
C LEU A 98 8.00 -2.02 -15.69
N ALA A 99 6.82 -1.43 -15.48
CA ALA A 99 5.54 -2.05 -15.80
C ALA A 99 5.45 -2.41 -17.29
N THR A 100 5.88 -1.49 -18.17
CA THR A 100 5.96 -1.73 -19.61
C THR A 100 6.89 -2.90 -19.95
N SER A 101 8.07 -2.98 -19.31
CA SER A 101 9.02 -4.06 -19.55
C SER A 101 8.51 -5.44 -19.10
N PHE A 102 7.66 -5.48 -18.06
CA PHE A 102 7.03 -6.73 -17.59
C PHE A 102 5.73 -7.05 -18.32
N GLY A 103 5.21 -6.16 -19.17
CA GLY A 103 3.90 -6.32 -19.80
C GLY A 103 2.73 -6.25 -18.81
N GLU A 104 2.95 -5.61 -17.66
CA GLU A 104 2.01 -5.54 -16.56
C GLU A 104 1.49 -4.12 -16.34
N THR A 105 0.45 -3.98 -15.53
CA THR A 105 0.01 -2.66 -15.07
C THR A 105 0.91 -2.16 -13.94
N ILE A 106 1.07 -0.84 -13.84
CA ILE A 106 1.81 -0.16 -12.75
C ILE A 106 1.47 -0.72 -11.36
N ASN A 107 0.18 -0.98 -11.09
CA ASN A 107 -0.26 -1.51 -9.79
C ASN A 107 0.26 -2.92 -9.54
N VAL A 108 0.19 -3.80 -10.54
CA VAL A 108 0.68 -5.18 -10.42
C VAL A 108 2.20 -5.18 -10.21
N THR A 109 2.92 -4.38 -11.00
CA THR A 109 4.36 -4.23 -10.86
C THR A 109 4.74 -3.69 -9.48
N LEU A 110 4.01 -2.71 -8.96
CA LEU A 110 4.22 -2.17 -7.62
C LEU A 110 3.98 -3.25 -6.54
N GLU A 111 2.88 -3.99 -6.62
CA GLU A 111 2.59 -5.11 -5.72
C GLU A 111 3.71 -6.16 -5.76
N SER A 112 4.19 -6.53 -6.95
CA SER A 112 5.31 -7.47 -7.14
C SER A 112 6.61 -6.99 -6.51
N ILE A 113 6.98 -5.72 -6.69
CA ILE A 113 8.19 -5.14 -6.08
C ILE A 113 8.08 -5.15 -4.56
N ILE A 114 6.94 -4.72 -4.00
CA ILE A 114 6.72 -4.69 -2.55
C ILE A 114 6.79 -6.11 -1.98
N ASN A 115 6.10 -7.07 -2.60
CA ASN A 115 6.10 -8.45 -2.12
C ASN A 115 7.49 -9.09 -2.23
N GLY A 116 8.20 -8.89 -3.34
CA GLY A 116 9.56 -9.39 -3.54
C GLY A 116 10.51 -8.87 -2.46
N THR A 117 10.55 -7.56 -2.27
CA THR A 117 11.41 -6.92 -1.26
C THR A 117 11.05 -7.33 0.18
N TYR A 118 9.76 -7.43 0.50
CA TYR A 118 9.30 -7.86 1.82
C TYR A 118 9.69 -9.32 2.12
N LEU A 119 9.53 -10.23 1.15
CA LEU A 119 9.90 -11.63 1.32
C LEU A 119 11.41 -11.80 1.50
N SER A 120 12.21 -11.12 0.68
CA SER A 120 13.67 -11.16 0.80
C SER A 120 14.17 -10.61 2.15
N ASP A 121 13.61 -9.51 2.65
CA ASP A 121 13.97 -8.97 3.97
C ASP A 121 13.56 -9.93 5.11
N LYS A 122 12.39 -10.55 5.00
CA LYS A 122 11.92 -11.55 5.97
C LYS A 122 12.84 -12.77 6.02
N GLU A 123 13.27 -13.26 4.86
CA GLU A 123 14.22 -14.38 4.76
C GLU A 123 15.58 -14.02 5.33
N TYR A 124 16.11 -12.86 4.97
CA TYR A 124 17.37 -12.35 5.49
C TYR A 124 17.37 -12.24 7.03
N LYS A 125 16.29 -11.69 7.61
CA LYS A 125 16.13 -11.62 9.08
C LYS A 125 16.08 -13.00 9.74
N LYS A 126 15.43 -13.99 9.11
CA LYS A 126 15.42 -15.38 9.62
C LYS A 126 16.82 -15.99 9.60
N GLN A 127 17.58 -15.78 8.53
CA GLN A 127 18.97 -16.27 8.42
C GLN A 127 19.84 -15.67 9.53
N LEU A 128 19.79 -14.35 9.74
CA LEU A 128 20.52 -13.70 10.82
C LEU A 128 20.15 -14.23 12.21
N GLN A 129 18.87 -14.53 12.46
CA GLN A 129 18.45 -15.12 13.73
C GLN A 129 18.94 -16.57 13.89
N ALA A 130 18.94 -17.35 12.82
CA ALA A 130 19.46 -18.71 12.80
C ALA A 130 20.98 -18.72 13.08
N GLU A 131 21.74 -17.84 12.43
CA GLU A 131 23.18 -17.67 12.66
C GLU A 131 23.48 -17.23 14.09
N LYS A 132 22.73 -16.27 14.65
CA LYS A 132 22.88 -15.86 16.06
C LYS A 132 22.61 -17.01 17.03
N LYS A 133 21.60 -17.84 16.76
CA LYS A 133 21.31 -19.04 17.57
C LYS A 133 22.40 -20.10 17.42
N GLN A 134 22.93 -20.30 16.22
CA GLN A 134 24.04 -21.22 15.99
C GLN A 134 25.31 -20.74 16.70
N ARG A 135 25.70 -19.47 16.58
CA ARG A 135 26.84 -18.89 17.32
C ARG A 135 26.70 -19.04 18.83
N LYS A 136 25.50 -18.92 19.39
CA LYS A 136 25.25 -19.19 20.82
C LYS A 136 25.34 -20.66 21.20
N LYS A 137 25.09 -21.59 20.26
CA LYS A 137 25.21 -23.05 20.47
C LYS A 137 26.64 -23.57 20.24
N THR A 138 27.39 -22.96 19.34
CA THR A 138 28.76 -23.35 18.98
C THR A 138 29.84 -22.54 19.69
N ALA A 139 29.50 -21.48 20.43
CA ALA A 139 30.40 -20.93 21.42
C ALA A 139 30.58 -21.98 22.52
N PRO A 140 31.77 -22.58 22.69
CA PRO A 140 31.98 -23.49 23.79
C PRO A 140 31.78 -22.70 25.08
N ALA A 141 31.06 -23.29 26.04
CA ALA A 141 31.16 -22.90 27.44
C ALA A 141 32.59 -23.23 27.91
N THR A 142 33.57 -22.45 27.45
CA THR A 142 34.85 -22.36 28.13
C THR A 142 34.60 -21.41 29.28
N PRO A 143 34.73 -21.86 30.54
CA PRO A 143 34.90 -20.92 31.63
C PRO A 143 36.06 -20.00 31.21
N LEU A 144 35.83 -18.69 31.24
CA LEU A 144 36.93 -17.74 31.10
C LEU A 144 38.01 -18.20 32.10
N PRO A 145 39.27 -18.43 31.66
CA PRO A 145 40.34 -18.72 32.59
C PRO A 145 40.34 -17.60 33.62
N ASP A 146 40.29 -17.96 34.90
CA ASP A 146 40.40 -16.96 35.96
C ASP A 146 41.67 -16.16 35.68
N TYR A 147 41.51 -14.89 35.33
CA TYR A 147 42.60 -14.02 34.94
C TYR A 147 43.67 -13.93 36.04
N ARG A 148 43.27 -14.23 37.30
CA ARG A 148 44.16 -14.35 38.45
C ARG A 148 45.15 -15.51 38.34
N GLN A 149 44.76 -16.65 37.76
CA GLN A 149 45.67 -17.79 37.55
C GLN A 149 46.75 -17.47 36.50
N ARG A 150 46.39 -16.76 35.42
CA ARG A 150 47.36 -16.36 34.40
C ARG A 150 48.39 -15.35 34.90
N ILE A 151 48.01 -14.44 35.78
CA ILE A 151 48.94 -13.48 36.39
C ILE A 151 49.95 -14.20 37.29
N ASN A 152 49.48 -15.17 38.09
CA ASN A 152 50.35 -15.92 38.99
C ASN A 152 51.35 -16.82 38.24
N ASP A 153 50.95 -17.43 37.12
CA ASP A 153 51.84 -18.24 36.27
C ASP A 153 52.94 -17.42 35.58
N VAL A 154 52.64 -16.17 35.20
CA VAL A 154 53.63 -15.27 34.59
C VAL A 154 54.62 -14.76 35.65
N ILE A 155 54.14 -14.43 36.84
CA ILE A 155 54.99 -13.98 37.96
C ILE A 155 55.91 -15.12 38.42
N THR A 156 55.39 -16.34 38.58
CA THR A 156 56.20 -17.49 39.01
C THR A 156 57.22 -17.92 37.96
N LYS A 157 56.87 -17.93 36.67
CA LYS A 157 57.85 -18.27 35.60
C LYS A 157 58.97 -17.25 35.49
N ASN A 158 58.68 -15.96 35.65
CA ASN A 158 59.71 -14.91 35.59
C ASN A 158 60.60 -14.90 36.86
N ALA A 159 60.05 -15.24 38.03
CA ALA A 159 60.84 -15.38 39.26
C ALA A 159 61.81 -16.57 39.22
N ILE A 160 61.46 -17.66 38.53
CA ILE A 160 62.33 -18.84 38.40
C ILE A 160 63.47 -18.58 37.41
N SER A 161 63.23 -17.87 36.29
CA SER A 161 64.29 -17.51 35.34
C SER A 161 65.27 -16.46 35.90
N ALA A 162 64.85 -15.60 36.82
CA ALA A 162 65.74 -14.61 37.46
C ALA A 162 66.65 -15.24 38.53
N ALA A 163 66.31 -16.42 39.07
CA ALA A 163 67.07 -17.10 40.11
C ALA A 163 68.11 -18.12 39.59
N GLN A 164 68.15 -18.38 38.27
CA GLN A 164 69.03 -19.39 37.65
C GLN A 164 70.10 -18.77 36.72
N GLY A 165 70.32 -17.46 36.78
CA GLY A 165 71.18 -16.70 35.85
C GLY A 165 72.48 -16.14 36.43
N ASP A 166 72.95 -16.60 37.59
CA ASP A 166 74.24 -16.21 38.18
C ASP A 166 74.90 -17.45 38.83
N TYR A 167 75.54 -18.30 38.03
CA TYR A 167 76.70 -19.14 38.36
C TYR A 167 77.18 -19.79 37.07
N ASP A 168 78.09 -19.10 36.38
CA ASP A 168 79.34 -19.60 35.77
C ASP A 168 79.96 -18.53 34.86
#